data_AF-A0A2S7W9B4-F1
#
_entry.id   AF-A0A2S7W9B4-F1
#
_cell.length_a   1.000
_cell.length_b   1.000
_cell.length_c   1.000
_cell.angle_alpha   90.00
_cell.angle_beta   90.00
_cell.angle_gamma   90.00
#
_symmetry.space_group_name_H-M   'P 1'
#
loop_
_entity.id
_entity.type
_entity.pdbx_description
1 polymer ?
#
loop_
_entity_poly.entity_id
_entity_poly.type
_entity_poly.pdbx_seq_one_letter_code
_entity_poly.pdbx_strand_id
1 'polypeptide(L)'
;MKINKEGTVFFSFDTEENPKAFKEPNFINWVDFEIDDNKGIITSIGQTLSVKIFVGTDDEFLIFKTNILPEKGLNKIAVAWSPSEIKLFMNGEKIESINPNDFKP
;
A
#
# COMPACT_ATOMS: atom_id res chain seq x y z
N MET A 1 -14.24 -4.34 -10.66
CA MET A 1 -12.88 -4.48 -11.25
C MET A 1 -12.57 -5.96 -11.56
N LYS A 2 -11.70 -6.29 -12.54
CA LYS A 2 -11.25 -7.67 -12.80
C LYS A 2 -9.73 -7.75 -12.76
N ILE A 3 -9.16 -8.22 -11.65
CA ILE A 3 -7.73 -8.54 -11.54
C ILE A 3 -7.50 -9.85 -12.30
N ASN A 4 -6.70 -9.82 -13.37
CA ASN A 4 -6.41 -10.99 -14.19
C ASN A 4 -4.98 -11.52 -14.01
N LYS A 5 -4.11 -10.75 -13.36
CA LYS A 5 -2.70 -11.08 -13.12
C LYS A 5 -2.41 -10.94 -11.63
N GLU A 6 -1.78 -11.95 -11.06
CA GLU A 6 -1.30 -11.91 -9.68
C GLU A 6 -0.03 -11.05 -9.60
N GLY A 7 0.19 -10.44 -8.45
CA GLY A 7 1.38 -9.63 -8.24
C GLY A 7 1.61 -9.32 -6.78
N THR A 8 2.82 -8.82 -6.50
CA THR A 8 3.18 -8.33 -5.18
C THR A 8 4.10 -7.15 -5.31
N VAL A 9 3.84 -6.14 -4.48
CA VAL A 9 4.68 -4.97 -4.30
C VAL A 9 5.27 -5.03 -2.92
N PHE A 10 6.52 -4.59 -2.81
CA PHE A 10 7.20 -4.38 -1.55
C PHE A 10 7.62 -2.92 -1.43
N PHE A 11 7.46 -2.37 -0.24
CA PHE A 11 7.98 -1.08 0.16
C PHE A 11 8.60 -1.22 1.55
N SER A 12 9.61 -0.42 1.86
CA SER A 12 10.16 -0.36 3.21
C SER A 12 10.50 1.07 3.59
N PHE A 13 10.33 1.39 4.86
CA PHE A 13 10.70 2.67 5.41
C PHE A 13 11.35 2.48 6.76
N ASP A 14 12.37 3.29 7.06
CA ASP A 14 13.05 3.26 8.35
C ASP A 14 12.66 4.48 9.19
N THR A 15 12.07 4.22 10.37
CA THR A 15 11.65 5.27 11.30
C THR A 15 12.83 5.93 12.02
N GLU A 16 14.03 5.34 11.97
CA GLU A 16 15.27 5.90 12.52
C GLU A 16 16.04 6.76 11.51
N GLU A 17 15.97 6.46 10.21
CA GLU A 17 16.58 7.29 9.17
C GLU A 17 15.81 8.60 8.96
N ASN A 18 14.48 8.57 9.13
CA ASN A 18 13.61 9.73 8.95
C ASN A 18 12.67 9.95 10.15
N PRO A 19 13.20 10.17 11.37
CA PRO A 19 12.41 10.19 12.60
C PRO A 19 11.47 11.40 12.73
N LYS A 20 11.73 12.46 11.95
CA LYS A 20 10.83 13.61 11.86
C LYS A 20 9.60 13.31 11.01
N ALA A 21 9.70 12.39 10.06
CA ALA A 21 8.67 12.07 9.09
C ALA A 21 7.50 11.29 9.73
N PHE A 22 7.73 10.71 10.92
CA PHE A 22 6.73 10.04 11.76
C PHE A 22 6.35 10.84 13.03
N LYS A 23 6.72 12.12 13.12
CA LYS A 23 6.35 13.02 14.23
C LYS A 23 5.43 14.12 13.72
N GLU A 24 4.35 14.40 14.44
CA GLU A 24 3.48 15.54 14.15
C GLU A 24 4.29 16.85 14.08
N PRO A 25 3.99 17.79 13.15
CA PRO A 25 2.96 17.74 12.11
C PRO A 25 3.52 17.24 10.77
N ASN A 26 4.63 16.52 10.72
CA ASN A 26 5.23 16.12 9.45
C ASN A 26 4.48 14.92 8.87
N PHE A 27 4.17 15.03 7.58
CA PHE A 27 3.35 14.10 6.81
C PHE A 27 4.26 13.46 5.75
N ILE A 28 4.53 12.15 5.82
CA ILE A 28 5.34 11.52 4.76
C ILE A 28 4.59 11.57 3.44
N ASN A 29 5.39 11.79 2.40
CA ASN A 29 4.97 12.11 1.07
C ASN A 29 5.71 11.13 0.13
N TRP A 30 4.91 10.25 -0.48
CA TRP A 30 5.08 9.47 -1.73
C TRP A 30 6.19 8.40 -1.82
N VAL A 31 5.79 7.18 -2.19
CA VAL A 31 6.59 6.28 -3.02
C VAL A 31 5.75 5.82 -4.20
N ASP A 32 6.11 6.31 -5.38
CA ASP A 32 5.61 5.84 -6.66
C ASP A 32 6.41 4.59 -7.07
N PHE A 33 5.74 3.50 -7.40
CA PHE A 33 6.37 2.37 -8.06
C PHE A 33 5.52 1.89 -9.23
N GLU A 34 6.19 1.42 -10.26
CA GLU A 34 5.61 0.95 -11.52
C GLU A 34 6.05 -0.50 -11.72
N ILE A 35 5.10 -1.39 -12.03
CA ILE A 35 5.34 -2.81 -12.30
C ILE A 35 4.57 -3.20 -13.56
N ASP A 36 5.28 -3.51 -14.66
CA ASP A 36 4.70 -4.10 -15.89
C ASP A 36 3.33 -3.53 -16.28
N ASP A 37 3.27 -2.26 -16.73
CA ASP A 37 2.04 -1.52 -17.10
C ASP A 37 0.97 -1.37 -15.98
N ASN A 38 1.27 -1.80 -14.75
CA ASN A 38 0.45 -1.58 -13.57
C ASN A 38 1.19 -0.64 -12.61
N LYS A 39 0.62 0.54 -12.35
CA LYS A 39 1.19 1.50 -11.39
C LYS A 39 0.61 1.21 -10.01
N GLY A 40 1.41 1.34 -8.96
CA GLY A 40 0.88 1.39 -7.59
C GLY A 40 1.45 2.60 -6.87
N ILE A 41 0.60 3.25 -6.09
CA ILE A 41 1.00 4.37 -5.25
C ILE A 41 0.71 3.98 -3.82
N ILE A 42 1.76 3.90 -3.01
CA ILE A 42 1.63 3.77 -1.56
C ILE A 42 1.92 5.13 -0.96
N THR A 43 0.92 5.68 -0.27
CA THR A 43 1.00 6.95 0.44
C THR A 43 0.84 6.68 1.92
N SER A 44 1.71 7.21 2.77
CA SER A 44 1.55 7.12 4.23
C SER A 44 1.55 8.51 4.84
N ILE A 45 0.45 8.89 5.49
CA ILE A 45 0.28 10.18 6.16
C ILE A 45 0.09 9.91 7.65
N GLY A 46 1.13 10.16 8.45
CA GLY A 46 1.12 9.83 9.88
C GLY A 46 0.99 8.31 10.09
N GLN A 47 -0.07 7.89 10.80
CA GLN A 47 -0.40 6.48 10.98
C GLN A 47 -1.22 5.90 9.82
N THR A 48 -1.76 6.72 8.92
CA THR A 48 -2.62 6.22 7.85
C THR A 48 -1.79 5.78 6.65
N LEU A 49 -2.02 4.57 6.16
CA LEU A 49 -1.52 4.04 4.90
C LEU A 49 -2.65 4.00 3.88
N SER A 50 -2.42 4.59 2.72
CA SER A 50 -3.27 4.52 1.55
C SER A 50 -2.54 3.82 0.42
N VAL A 51 -3.20 2.84 -0.19
CA VAL A 51 -2.65 2.11 -1.32
C VAL A 51 -3.61 2.25 -2.49
N LYS A 52 -3.09 2.72 -3.61
CA LYS A 52 -3.79 2.78 -4.90
C LYS A 52 -3.08 1.87 -5.88
N ILE A 53 -3.84 1.16 -6.72
CA ILE A 53 -3.30 0.37 -7.83
C ILE A 53 -4.05 0.75 -9.10
N PHE A 54 -3.30 0.93 -10.17
CA PHE A 54 -3.76 1.13 -11.54
C PHE A 54 -3.57 -0.19 -12.28
N VAL A 55 -4.67 -0.86 -12.61
CA VAL A 55 -4.62 -2.16 -13.28
C VAL A 55 -4.93 -1.97 -14.76
N GLY A 56 -3.96 -1.48 -15.53
CA GLY A 56 -4.12 -1.24 -16.98
C GLY A 56 -5.26 -0.27 -17.35
N THR A 57 -5.61 0.64 -16.45
CA THR A 57 -6.64 1.69 -16.64
C THR A 57 -6.13 3.03 -16.13
N ASP A 58 -6.60 4.13 -16.73
CA ASP A 58 -6.28 5.49 -16.27
C ASP A 58 -6.98 5.86 -14.95
N ASP A 59 -7.97 5.08 -14.52
CA ASP A 59 -8.75 5.36 -13.31
C ASP A 59 -8.00 4.93 -12.03
N GLU A 60 -7.88 5.87 -11.09
CA GLU A 60 -7.32 5.65 -9.75
C GLU A 60 -8.30 4.88 -8.85
N PHE A 61 -7.89 3.71 -8.36
CA PHE A 61 -8.65 2.99 -7.34
C PHE A 61 -7.92 2.95 -6.00
N LEU A 62 -8.53 3.55 -4.97
CA LEU A 62 -8.09 3.42 -3.59
C LEU A 62 -8.51 2.06 -3.06
N ILE A 63 -7.53 1.23 -2.74
CA ILE A 63 -7.71 -0.16 -2.35
C ILE A 63 -7.68 -0.29 -0.83
N PHE A 64 -6.73 0.36 -0.18
CA PHE A 64 -6.65 0.39 1.27
C PHE A 64 -6.58 1.82 1.76
N LYS A 65 -7.28 2.09 2.86
CA LYS A 65 -7.06 3.26 3.72
C LYS A 65 -7.14 2.79 5.17
N THR A 66 -5.98 2.47 5.71
CA THR A 66 -5.88 1.80 7.01
C THR A 66 -4.94 2.54 7.93
N ASN A 67 -5.06 2.33 9.24
CA ASN A 67 -4.08 2.84 10.20
C ASN A 67 -3.06 1.74 10.50
N ILE A 68 -1.80 2.04 10.24
CA ILE A 68 -0.64 1.25 10.62
C ILE A 68 0.06 1.91 11.81
N LEU A 69 0.64 1.08 12.69
CA LEU A 69 1.50 1.53 13.78
C LEU A 69 2.94 1.12 13.44
N PRO A 70 3.78 2.06 12.96
CA PRO A 70 5.18 1.77 12.69
C PRO A 70 5.94 1.28 13.92
N GLU A 71 6.73 0.23 13.71
CA GLU A 71 7.75 -0.19 14.67
C GLU A 71 8.98 0.71 14.60
N LYS A 72 9.78 0.70 15.65
CA LYS A 72 11.05 1.41 15.67
C LYS A 72 12.06 0.70 14.74
N GLY A 73 12.71 1.46 13.85
CA GLY A 73 13.61 0.94 12.82
C GLY A 73 12.92 0.64 11.49
N LEU A 74 13.43 -0.38 10.79
CA LEU A 74 12.96 -0.77 9.46
C LEU A 74 11.59 -1.44 9.50
N ASN A 75 10.63 -0.83 8.81
CA ASN A 75 9.31 -1.38 8.56
C ASN A 75 9.20 -1.82 7.11
N LYS A 76 8.55 -2.96 6.87
CA LYS A 76 8.33 -3.55 5.54
C LYS A 76 6.85 -3.64 5.28
N ILE A 77 6.40 -3.09 4.17
CA ILE A 77 5.03 -3.18 3.67
C ILE A 77 5.03 -4.07 2.45
N ALA A 78 4.06 -4.97 2.36
CA ALA A 78 3.80 -5.72 1.14
C ALA A 78 2.33 -5.64 0.77
N VAL A 79 2.06 -5.44 -0.52
CA VAL A 79 0.70 -5.48 -1.07
C VAL A 79 0.69 -6.60 -2.10
N ALA A 80 -0.06 -7.65 -1.82
CA ALA A 80 -0.20 -8.79 -2.72
C ALA A 80 -1.62 -8.83 -3.27
N TRP A 81 -1.78 -9.14 -4.54
CA TRP A 81 -3.09 -9.24 -5.18
C TRP A 81 -3.21 -10.47 -6.06
N SER A 82 -4.45 -10.94 -6.14
CA SER A 82 -4.90 -12.06 -6.94
C SER A 82 -6.31 -11.78 -7.47
N PRO A 83 -6.84 -12.58 -8.42
CA PRO A 83 -8.22 -12.43 -8.89
C PRO A 83 -9.29 -12.49 -7.80
N SER A 84 -9.01 -13.14 -6.66
CA SER A 84 -9.96 -13.37 -5.57
C SER A 84 -9.73 -12.48 -4.34
N GLU A 85 -8.54 -11.93 -4.15
CA GLU A 85 -8.17 -11.23 -2.92
C GLU A 85 -7.03 -10.23 -3.14
N ILE A 86 -7.12 -9.08 -2.46
CA ILE A 86 -6.03 -8.14 -2.26
C ILE A 86 -5.68 -8.11 -0.78
N LYS A 87 -4.39 -8.16 -0.45
CA LYS A 87 -3.87 -8.24 0.92
C LYS A 87 -2.81 -7.18 1.18
N LEU A 88 -2.88 -6.58 2.35
CA LEU A 88 -1.86 -5.70 2.90
C LEU A 88 -1.15 -6.40 4.06
N PHE A 89 0.18 -6.37 4.02
CA PHE A 89 1.04 -6.88 5.07
C PHE A 89 1.96 -5.78 5.59
N MET A 90 2.28 -5.86 6.87
CA MET A 90 3.30 -5.05 7.53
C MET A 90 4.18 -5.96 8.39
N ASN A 91 5.49 -5.85 8.23
CA ASN A 91 6.50 -6.64 8.95
C ASN A 91 6.26 -8.17 8.89
N GLY A 92 5.62 -8.64 7.81
CA GLY A 92 5.26 -10.04 7.61
C GLY A 92 3.89 -10.45 8.16
N GLU A 93 3.23 -9.58 8.91
CA GLU A 93 1.87 -9.82 9.43
C GLU A 93 0.81 -9.27 8.49
N LYS A 94 -0.29 -10.00 8.31
CA LYS A 94 -1.42 -9.54 7.50
C LYS A 94 -2.21 -8.51 8.30
N ILE A 95 -2.29 -7.29 7.78
CA ILE A 95 -3.04 -6.19 8.38
C ILE A 95 -4.48 -6.19 7.89
N GLU A 96 -4.67 -6.36 6.58
CA GLU A 96 -5.98 -6.21 5.96
C GLU A 96 -6.11 -7.07 4.70
N SER A 97 -7.34 -7.49 4.38
CA SER A 97 -7.65 -8.03 3.06
C SER A 97 -9.05 -7.64 2.60
N ILE A 98 -9.19 -7.50 1.29
CA ILE A 98 -10.44 -7.10 0.63
C ILE A 98 -10.69 -7.96 -0.59
N ASN A 99 -11.94 -8.07 -1.00
CA ASN A 99 -12.31 -8.76 -2.23
C ASN A 99 -12.31 -7.76 -3.39
N PRO A 100 -11.54 -7.98 -4.48
CA PRO A 100 -11.56 -7.11 -5.66
C PRO A 100 -12.96 -6.93 -6.27
N ASN A 101 -13.88 -7.88 -6.02
CA ASN A 101 -15.27 -7.82 -6.50
C ASN A 101 -16.14 -6.82 -5.73
N ASP A 102 -15.72 -6.38 -4.54
CA ASP A 102 -16.44 -5.35 -3.76
C ASP A 102 -16.40 -3.98 -4.45
N PHE A 103 -15.47 -3.81 -5.40
CA PHE A 103 -15.26 -2.62 -6.23
C PHE A 103 -15.89 -2.76 -7.63
N LYS A 104 -16.99 -3.51 -7.75
CA LYS A 104 -17.80 -3.49 -8.98
C LYS A 104 -18.73 -2.27 -8.97
N PRO A 105 -18.88 -1.54 -10.09
CA PRO A 105 -19.89 -0.52 -10.22
C PRO A 105 -21.31 -1.09 -10.11
#